data_AF-A0A2E5CDE5-F1
#
_entry.id   AF-A0A2E5CDE5-F1
#
_cell.length_a   1.000
_cell.length_b   1.000
_cell.length_c   1.000
_cell.angle_alpha   90.00
_cell.angle_beta   90.00
_cell.angle_gamma   90.00
#
_symmetry.space_group_name_H-M   'P 1'
#
loop_
_entity.id
_entity.type
_entity.pdbx_description
1 polymer ?
#
loop_
_entity_poly.entity_id
_entity_poly.type
_entity_poly.pdbx_seq_one_letter_code
_entity_poly.pdbx_strand_id
1 'polypeptide(L)'
;MNKKFECTICKHYGRHTFDKSTLERQSLYDDSGNPIPVILCRNHAVQLFQSGQKKFLVSHYRILNDLIASDEMKFLELMERTVRANLDMIS
;
A
#
# COMPACT_ATOMS: atom_id res chain seq x y z
N MET A 1 15.27 1.56 15.44
CA MET A 1 14.58 1.84 14.16
C MET A 1 13.69 3.07 14.34
N ASN A 2 14.02 4.21 13.72
CA ASN A 2 13.16 5.39 13.74
C ASN A 2 11.89 5.08 12.94
N LYS A 3 10.74 4.88 13.59
CA LYS A 3 9.45 4.73 12.91
C LYS A 3 9.20 5.99 12.08
N LYS A 4 9.37 5.89 10.76
CA LYS A 4 9.00 6.97 9.84
C LYS A 4 7.48 7.10 9.93
N PHE A 5 7.03 8.23 10.46
CA PHE A 5 5.61 8.59 10.41
C PHE A 5 5.36 9.07 8.99
N GLU A 6 4.69 8.26 8.19
CA GLU A 6 4.38 8.56 6.80
C GLU A 6 2.88 8.42 6.56
N CYS A 7 2.35 9.20 5.61
CA CYS A 7 0.98 9.01 5.17
C CYS A 7 0.81 7.61 4.57
N THR A 8 -0.21 6.88 5.03
CA THR A 8 -0.55 5.52 4.59
C THR A 8 -0.71 5.43 3.09
N ILE A 9 -1.20 6.48 2.41
CA ILE A 9 -1.36 6.52 0.96
C ILE A 9 -0.06 6.89 0.25
N CYS A 10 0.58 7.99 0.66
CA CYS A 10 1.79 8.50 -0.01
C CYS A 10 2.93 7.47 -0.07
N LYS A 11 3.11 6.69 1.00
CA LYS A 11 4.17 5.67 1.07
C LYS A 11 4.05 4.62 -0.06
N HIS A 12 2.82 4.28 -0.48
CA HIS A 12 2.60 3.32 -1.57
C HIS A 12 2.80 3.94 -2.95
N TYR A 13 2.64 5.26 -3.08
CA TYR A 13 2.95 5.97 -4.33
C TYR A 13 4.41 6.44 -4.44
N GLY A 14 5.30 5.97 -3.56
CA GLY A 14 6.70 6.39 -3.55
C GLY A 14 6.92 7.87 -3.20
N ARG A 15 5.93 8.52 -2.56
CA ARG A 15 6.01 9.94 -2.16
C ARG A 15 6.37 10.04 -0.68
N HIS A 16 7.44 10.75 -0.36
CA HIS A 16 7.78 11.04 1.02
C HIS A 16 6.90 12.16 1.58
N THR A 17 6.30 11.94 2.74
CA THR A 17 5.75 13.02 3.56
C THR A 17 6.84 13.51 4.50
N PHE A 18 7.46 14.62 4.13
CA PHE A 18 8.64 15.16 4.83
C PHE A 18 8.31 15.78 6.19
N ASP A 19 7.07 16.24 6.40
CA ASP A 19 6.70 16.98 7.59
C ASP A 19 5.67 16.23 8.46
N LYS A 20 6.14 15.72 9.61
CA LYS A 20 5.30 15.06 10.62
C LYS A 20 4.21 15.98 11.18
N SER A 21 4.41 17.30 11.18
CA SER A 21 3.42 18.25 11.71
C SER A 21 2.14 18.32 10.87
N THR A 22 2.19 17.79 9.64
CA THR A 22 1.08 17.78 8.68
C THR A 22 0.34 16.43 8.60
N LEU A 23 0.72 15.46 9.45
CA LEU A 23 0.10 14.15 9.50
C LEU A 23 -0.99 14.10 10.55
N GLU A 24 -2.16 13.66 10.14
CA GLU A 24 -3.36 13.57 10.96
C GLU A 24 -3.75 12.09 11.12
N ARG A 25 -4.21 11.73 12.31
CA ARG A 25 -4.86 10.43 12.53
C ARG A 25 -6.32 10.55 12.11
N GLN A 26 -6.75 9.67 11.22
CA GLN A 26 -8.12 9.54 10.74
C GLN A 26 -8.60 8.11 11.00
N SER A 27 -9.91 7.89 10.98
CA SER A 27 -10.51 6.56 11.10
C SER A 27 -11.22 6.19 9.81
N LEU A 28 -10.89 5.02 9.28
CA LEU A 28 -11.76 4.29 8.37
C LEU A 28 -12.61 3.32 9.20
N TYR A 29 -13.64 2.73 8.62
CA TYR A 29 -14.54 1.81 9.30
C TYR A 29 -14.73 0.55 8.46
N ASP A 30 -14.66 -0.63 9.08
CA ASP A 30 -14.99 -1.88 8.38
C ASP A 30 -16.51 -2.04 8.19
N ASP A 31 -16.93 -3.14 7.57
CA ASP A 31 -18.35 -3.44 7.32
C ASP A 31 -19.15 -3.67 8.61
N SER A 32 -18.47 -3.95 9.73
CA SER A 32 -19.08 -4.08 11.06
C SER A 32 -19.09 -2.75 11.83
N GLY A 33 -18.56 -1.66 11.24
CA GLY A 33 -18.45 -0.35 11.87
C GLY A 33 -17.29 -0.21 12.85
N ASN A 34 -16.33 -1.15 12.87
CA ASN A 34 -15.16 -1.02 13.72
C ASN A 34 -14.16 -0.01 13.12
N PRO A 35 -13.58 0.90 13.93
CA PRO A 35 -12.65 1.89 13.44
C PRO A 35 -11.26 1.28 13.14
N ILE A 36 -10.75 1.56 11.95
CA ILE A 36 -9.40 1.25 11.49
C ILE A 36 -8.61 2.57 11.45
N PRO A 37 -7.66 2.79 12.39
CA PRO A 37 -6.89 4.02 12.42
C PRO A 37 -5.90 4.09 11.25
N VAL A 38 -5.86 5.23 10.58
CA VAL A 38 -4.92 5.52 9.48
C VAL A 38 -4.24 6.87 9.69
N ILE A 39 -3.00 6.99 9.22
CA ILE A 39 -2.24 8.24 9.26
C ILE A 39 -2.29 8.83 7.85
N LEU A 40 -2.87 10.02 7.70
CA LEU A 40 -3.00 10.69 6.42
C LEU A 40 -2.30 12.06 6.47
N CYS A 41 -1.73 12.51 5.34
CA CYS A 41 -1.38 13.92 5.20
C CYS A 41 -2.66 14.74 4.99
N ARG A 42 -2.58 16.05 5.23
CA ARG A 42 -3.71 16.98 5.06
C ARG A 42 -4.47 16.78 3.74
N ASN A 43 -3.78 16.58 2.62
CA ASN A 43 -4.42 16.38 1.32
C ASN A 43 -5.31 15.13 1.29
N HIS A 44 -4.82 13.99 1.78
CA HIS A 44 -5.60 12.75 1.82
C HIS A 44 -6.67 12.76 2.90
N ALA A 45 -6.45 13.46 4.03
CA ALA A 45 -7.47 13.68 5.04
C ALA A 45 -8.66 14.49 4.48
N VAL A 46 -8.37 15.59 3.76
CA VAL A 46 -9.40 16.39 3.07
C VAL A 46 -10.12 15.57 2.01
N GLN A 47 -9.39 14.77 1.22
CA GLN A 47 -9.99 13.90 0.22
C GLN A 47 -10.93 12.85 0.85
N LEU A 48 -10.52 12.23 1.96
CA LEU A 48 -11.36 11.29 2.71
C LEU A 48 -12.64 11.96 3.20
N PHE A 49 -12.54 13.16 3.76
CA PHE A 49 -13.68 13.93 4.24
C PHE A 49 -14.65 14.31 3.10
N GLN A 50 -14.13 14.83 1.98
CA GLN A 50 -14.95 15.32 0.87
C GLN A 50 -15.62 14.20 0.08
N SER A 51 -14.92 13.09 -0.17
CA SER A 51 -15.42 12.01 -1.03
C SER A 51 -16.13 10.90 -0.24
N GLY A 52 -15.91 10.84 1.07
CA GLY A 52 -16.30 9.73 1.91
C GLY A 52 -15.41 8.50 1.69
N GLN A 53 -15.46 7.57 2.64
CA GLN A 53 -14.58 6.41 2.68
C GLN A 53 -14.59 5.55 1.41
N LYS A 54 -15.78 5.22 0.89
CA LYS A 54 -15.90 4.32 -0.26
C LYS A 54 -15.21 4.88 -1.51
N LYS A 55 -15.46 6.14 -1.84
CA LYS A 55 -14.85 6.80 -3.00
C LYS A 55 -13.35 7.04 -2.78
N PHE A 56 -12.95 7.39 -1.56
CA PHE A 56 -11.55 7.51 -1.17
C PHE A 56 -10.78 6.21 -1.44
N LEU A 57 -11.26 5.07 -0.95
CA LEU A 57 -10.61 3.76 -1.15
C LEU A 57 -10.53 3.37 -2.62
N VAL A 58 -11.62 3.55 -3.37
CA VAL A 58 -11.64 3.27 -4.82
C VAL A 58 -10.64 4.14 -5.57
N SER A 59 -10.49 5.42 -5.22
CA SER A 59 -9.52 6.32 -5.88
C SER A 59 -8.06 5.89 -5.69
N HIS A 60 -7.79 5.05 -4.69
CA HIS A 60 -6.47 4.54 -4.37
C HIS A 60 -6.27 3.05 -4.70
N TYR A 61 -7.16 2.45 -5.52
CA TYR A 61 -7.13 1.03 -5.90
C TYR A 61 -5.78 0.55 -6.48
N ARG A 62 -4.99 1.43 -7.12
CA ARG A 62 -3.68 1.09 -7.68
C ARG A 62 -2.72 0.53 -6.63
N ILE A 63 -2.90 0.89 -5.35
CA ILE A 63 -2.13 0.32 -4.24
C ILE A 63 -2.31 -1.21 -4.16
N LEU A 64 -3.51 -1.72 -4.47
CA LEU A 64 -3.75 -3.17 -4.52
C LEU A 64 -2.92 -3.83 -5.62
N ASN A 65 -2.84 -3.21 -6.80
CA ASN A 65 -2.03 -3.74 -7.89
C ASN A 65 -0.55 -3.76 -7.54
N ASP A 66 -0.06 -2.72 -6.87
CA ASP A 66 1.34 -2.66 -6.44
C ASP A 66 1.65 -3.73 -5.36
N LEU A 67 0.72 -4.01 -4.44
CA LEU A 67 0.86 -5.08 -3.45
C LEU A 67 0.80 -6.47 -4.10
N ILE A 68 -0.18 -6.72 -4.97
CA ILE A 68 -0.37 -8.00 -5.66
C ILE A 68 0.77 -8.27 -6.66
N ALA A 69 1.32 -7.24 -7.28
CA ALA A 69 2.51 -7.37 -8.14
C ALA A 69 3.82 -7.48 -7.36
N SER A 70 3.83 -7.14 -6.06
CA SER A 70 5.05 -7.16 -5.22
C SER A 70 5.43 -8.54 -4.70
N ASP A 71 4.48 -9.47 -4.57
CA ASP A 71 4.79 -10.83 -4.11
C ASP A 71 5.13 -11.73 -5.31
N GLU A 72 6.30 -11.44 -5.87
CA GLU A 72 7.19 -12.41 -6.50
C GLU A 72 6.66 -13.19 -7.73
N MET A 73 5.52 -12.87 -8.35
CA MET A 73 5.07 -13.63 -9.52
C MET A 73 6.12 -13.71 -10.64
N LYS A 74 6.79 -12.59 -10.95
CA LYS A 74 7.89 -12.59 -11.94
C LYS A 74 9.13 -13.35 -11.48
N PHE A 75 9.39 -13.38 -10.18
CA PHE A 75 10.49 -14.13 -9.58
C PHE A 75 10.19 -15.63 -9.60
N LEU A 76 8.98 -16.03 -9.23
CA LEU A 76 8.49 -17.41 -9.29
C LEU A 76 8.45 -17.92 -10.73
N GLU A 77 7.98 -17.11 -11.69
CA GLU A 77 8.03 -17.43 -13.13
C GLU A 77 9.48 -17.62 -13.62
N LEU A 78 10.40 -16.74 -13.21
CA LEU A 78 11.82 -16.86 -13.56
C LEU A 78 12.45 -18.10 -12.93
N MET A 79 12.15 -18.37 -11.66
CA MET A 79 12.64 -19.53 -10.92
C MET A 79 12.15 -20.82 -11.57
N GLU A 80 10.85 -20.93 -11.87
CA GLU A 80 10.30 -22.12 -12.53
C GLU A 80 10.98 -22.37 -13.88
N ARG A 81 11.07 -21.33 -14.72
CA ARG A 81 11.74 -21.45 -16.03
C ARG A 81 13.19 -21.87 -15.91
N THR A 82 13.91 -21.32 -14.93
CA THR A 82 15.33 -21.61 -14.70
C THR A 82 15.52 -23.04 -14.21
N VAL A 83 14.72 -23.50 -13.24
CA VAL A 83 14.79 -24.87 -12.72
C VAL A 83 14.47 -25.89 -13.82
N ARG A 84 13.40 -25.69 -14.59
CA ARG A 84 13.03 -26.58 -15.70
C ARG A 84 14.12 -26.69 -16.77
N ALA A 85 14.80 -25.58 -17.06
CA ALA A 85 15.84 -25.54 -18.09
C ALA A 85 17.18 -26.16 -17.66
N ASN A 86 17.39 -26.38 -16.35
CA ASN A 86 18.67 -26.82 -15.78
C ASN A 86 18.48 -27.98 -14.79
N LEU A 87 17.50 -28.86 -15.03
CA LEU A 87 17.23 -30.03 -14.16
C LEU A 87 18.45 -30.96 -14.04
N ASP A 88 19.27 -31.03 -15.08
CA ASP A 88 20.54 -31.76 -15.16
C ASP A 88 21.63 -31.17 -14.26
N MET A 89 21.51 -29.91 -13.84
CA MET A 89 22.43 -29.29 -12.87
C MET A 89 22.09 -29.63 -11.42
N ILE A 90 20.93 -30.26 -11.19
CA ILE A 90 20.41 -30.64 -9.87
C ILE A 90 20.58 -32.16 -9.64
N SER A 91 21.10 -32.89 -10.63
CA SER A 91 21.40 -34.33 -10.54
C SER A 91 22.81 -34.62 -10.04
#